data_AF-A0A842T222-F1
#
_entry.id   AF-A0A842T222-F1
#
_cell.length_a   1.000
_cell.length_b   1.000
_cell.length_c   1.000
_cell.angle_alpha   90.00
_cell.angle_beta   90.00
_cell.angle_gamma   90.00
#
_symmetry.space_group_name_H-M   'P 1'
#
loop_
_entity.id
_entity.type
_entity.pdbx_description
1 polymer ?
#
loop_
_entity_poly.entity_id
_entity_poly.type
_entity_poly.pdbx_seq_one_letter_code
_entity_poly.pdbx_strand_id
1 'polypeptide(L)'
;MSEDEHDEETINPRSEQDQTSQERSGEKEVIEKDTIPHFFPTYRIKRSFYPIPIILAVLCAGILAYFSILAGINIDGGYFSEAEGGALAGLLNGIIFTTMAVGSAFVMIYFVKKKGIGILKYVFGFSIGFITFFQTWFFAEIIMLVIFNLFPYTENLQLIYNISDYAILVPSIAVLSILLLYKYFTTEKIRVKNFIILYVSFLTGAILGVIMPLWTTLTILIGISLWDLFAVLYKKGPIKQMIDLASEDQEMDEDLREKIENGEVEYDTSKLEIGIGDLAFYSMLTSAALIITSNIIIMILVAIAIIIGTGITIQGLKRNKILPGLPISIFLGIATMLISWGIWIFLV
;
A
#
# COMPACT_ATOMS: atom_id res chain seq x y z
N MET A 1 -44.37 -70.45 -12.37
CA MET A 1 -45.17 -71.45 -11.65
C MET A 1 -44.21 -72.55 -11.30
N SER A 2 -44.08 -72.90 -10.01
CA SER A 2 -43.03 -73.71 -9.41
C SER A 2 -41.59 -73.18 -9.62
N GLU A 3 -40.74 -72.97 -8.59
CA GLU A 3 -40.43 -73.75 -7.37
C GLU A 3 -39.65 -75.04 -7.72
N ASP A 4 -38.53 -75.42 -7.07
CA ASP A 4 -37.54 -74.62 -6.31
C ASP A 4 -36.11 -75.20 -6.61
N GLU A 5 -35.06 -75.44 -5.80
CA GLU A 5 -34.75 -75.52 -4.35
C GLU A 5 -33.27 -75.15 -4.08
N HIS A 6 -33.01 -74.48 -2.94
CA HIS A 6 -32.05 -74.78 -1.84
C HIS A 6 -30.72 -75.55 -2.12
N ASP A 7 -29.59 -75.32 -1.43
CA ASP A 7 -29.25 -74.61 -0.15
C ASP A 7 -27.86 -73.90 -0.26
N GLU A 8 -27.29 -73.11 0.68
CA GLU A 8 -27.22 -73.21 2.16
C GLU A 8 -27.03 -71.81 2.87
N GLU A 9 -26.23 -71.68 3.93
CA GLU A 9 -26.20 -70.58 4.94
C GLU A 9 -24.85 -69.80 5.05
N THR A 10 -24.72 -68.61 5.67
CA THR A 10 -25.68 -67.57 6.11
C THR A 10 -25.29 -66.17 5.55
N ILE A 11 -24.68 -65.15 6.19
CA ILE A 11 -24.18 -64.85 7.56
C ILE A 11 -24.64 -63.44 7.99
N ASN A 12 -25.52 -63.32 9.00
CA ASN A 12 -25.69 -62.09 9.81
C ASN A 12 -26.45 -62.40 11.12
N PRO A 13 -25.91 -62.02 12.28
CA PRO A 13 -26.77 -61.30 13.23
C PRO A 13 -26.11 -60.07 13.88
N ARG A 14 -26.77 -58.93 13.66
CA ARG A 14 -26.84 -57.68 14.45
C ARG A 14 -26.13 -57.61 15.81
N SER A 15 -25.49 -56.45 16.04
CA SER A 15 -25.37 -55.70 17.32
C SER A 15 -24.73 -56.41 18.54
N GLU A 16 -23.86 -55.77 19.33
CA GLU A 16 -24.02 -54.44 19.91
C GLU A 16 -22.73 -53.59 19.94
N GLN A 17 -22.78 -52.51 20.71
CA GLN A 17 -21.77 -51.46 20.87
C GLN A 17 -20.43 -51.99 21.39
N ASP A 18 -19.32 -51.49 20.83
CA ASP A 18 -18.14 -51.19 21.63
C ASP A 18 -17.53 -49.85 21.18
N GLN A 19 -16.83 -49.18 22.08
CA GLN A 19 -16.54 -47.74 21.98
C GLN A 19 -15.10 -47.46 21.52
N THR A 20 -14.94 -46.99 20.28
CA THR A 20 -13.72 -46.29 19.82
C THR A 20 -14.06 -44.91 19.25
N SER A 21 -14.42 -44.01 20.17
CA SER A 21 -14.23 -42.57 19.94
C SER A 21 -12.74 -42.23 19.90
N GLN A 22 -12.38 -41.12 19.23
CA GLN A 22 -11.01 -40.59 19.10
C GLN A 22 -10.12 -41.43 18.13
N GLU A 23 -9.45 -40.87 17.12
CA GLU A 23 -9.32 -39.46 16.69
C GLU A 23 -9.59 -39.32 15.17
N ARG A 24 -10.65 -38.58 14.79
CA ARG A 24 -10.64 -37.89 13.49
C ARG A 24 -9.93 -36.55 13.68
N SER A 25 -8.63 -36.54 13.45
CA SER A 25 -7.87 -35.30 13.25
C SER A 25 -8.33 -34.65 11.94
N GLY A 26 -9.39 -33.84 12.01
CA GLY A 26 -9.90 -33.11 10.85
C GLY A 26 -8.88 -32.06 10.41
N GLU A 27 -8.10 -32.38 9.38
CA GLU A 27 -7.45 -31.37 8.55
C GLU A 27 -8.55 -30.55 7.89
N LYS A 28 -8.87 -29.39 8.47
CA LYS A 28 -9.80 -28.42 7.89
C LYS A 28 -9.36 -28.07 6.48
N GLU A 29 -10.31 -27.98 5.57
CA GLU A 29 -10.02 -27.57 4.19
C GLU A 29 -9.69 -26.07 4.19
N VAL A 30 -8.39 -25.73 4.15
CA VAL A 30 -7.91 -24.35 4.17
C VAL A 30 -8.12 -23.74 2.79
N ILE A 31 -9.32 -23.21 2.56
CA ILE A 31 -9.64 -22.50 1.33
C ILE A 31 -8.80 -21.21 1.28
N GLU A 32 -8.04 -21.06 0.20
CA GLU A 32 -7.39 -19.79 -0.12
C GLU A 32 -8.47 -18.72 -0.26
N LYS A 33 -8.55 -17.80 0.70
CA LYS A 33 -9.45 -16.64 0.60
C LYS A 33 -9.20 -15.95 -0.73
N ASP A 34 -10.25 -15.81 -1.55
CA ASP A 34 -10.22 -15.15 -2.85
C ASP A 34 -9.37 -13.88 -2.82
N THR A 35 -8.16 -13.98 -3.38
CA THR A 35 -7.20 -12.89 -3.32
C THR A 35 -7.59 -11.84 -4.35
N ILE A 36 -7.51 -10.58 -3.94
CA ILE A 36 -7.99 -9.42 -4.72
C ILE A 36 -7.50 -9.55 -6.17
N PRO A 37 -8.34 -9.30 -7.21
CA PRO A 37 -8.01 -9.68 -8.58
C PRO A 37 -6.59 -9.25 -9.01
N HIS A 38 -5.86 -10.15 -9.69
CA HIS A 38 -4.40 -10.12 -9.84
C HIS A 38 -3.78 -8.83 -10.47
N PHE A 39 -4.60 -7.90 -10.94
CA PHE A 39 -4.20 -6.58 -11.45
C PHE A 39 -4.29 -5.44 -10.41
N PHE A 40 -4.75 -5.68 -9.18
CA PHE A 40 -4.79 -4.66 -8.12
C PHE A 40 -3.40 -4.37 -7.54
N PRO A 41 -3.07 -3.09 -7.23
CA PRO A 41 -1.77 -2.70 -6.69
C PRO A 41 -1.69 -2.94 -5.18
N THR A 42 -1.63 -4.22 -4.78
CA THR A 42 -1.42 -4.66 -3.40
C THR A 42 -0.11 -5.42 -3.22
N TYR A 43 0.70 -5.03 -2.23
CA TYR A 43 1.92 -5.74 -1.86
C TYR A 43 1.54 -6.96 -0.99
N ARG A 44 1.86 -8.18 -1.44
CA ARG A 44 1.40 -9.42 -0.77
C ARG A 44 2.55 -10.11 -0.05
N ILE A 45 2.40 -10.35 1.25
CA ILE A 45 3.45 -10.96 2.09
C ILE A 45 2.84 -11.84 3.18
N LYS A 46 3.61 -12.79 3.74
CA LYS A 46 3.18 -13.48 4.96
C LYS A 46 3.14 -12.48 6.12
N ARG A 47 2.05 -12.51 6.90
CA ARG A 47 1.72 -11.58 8.00
C ARG A 47 2.86 -11.40 9.02
N SER A 48 3.66 -12.43 9.29
CA SER A 48 4.83 -12.33 10.19
C SER A 48 5.91 -11.34 9.70
N PHE A 49 6.03 -11.19 8.37
CA PHE A 49 7.05 -10.34 7.73
C PHE A 49 6.50 -8.96 7.30
N TYR A 50 5.35 -8.52 7.84
CA TYR A 50 4.75 -7.21 7.53
C TYR A 50 5.71 -5.99 7.66
N PRO A 51 6.73 -5.96 8.55
CA PRO A 51 7.61 -4.79 8.64
C PRO A 51 8.51 -4.62 7.42
N ILE A 52 8.83 -5.69 6.68
CA ILE A 52 9.82 -5.68 5.59
C ILE A 52 9.46 -4.66 4.49
N PRO A 53 8.26 -4.69 3.87
CA PRO A 53 7.90 -3.68 2.87
C PRO A 53 7.87 -2.25 3.42
N ILE A 54 7.47 -2.06 4.68
CA ILE A 54 7.42 -0.74 5.32
C ILE A 54 8.84 -0.18 5.50
N ILE A 55 9.75 -0.99 6.07
CA ILE A 55 11.15 -0.64 6.26
C ILE A 55 11.82 -0.31 4.92
N LEU A 56 11.61 -1.14 3.89
CA LEU A 56 12.19 -0.88 2.56
C LEU A 56 11.62 0.39 1.92
N ALA A 57 10.30 0.60 1.96
CA ALA A 57 9.68 1.79 1.37
C ALA A 57 10.16 3.07 2.06
N VAL A 58 10.18 3.06 3.40
CA VAL A 58 10.61 4.19 4.22
C VAL A 58 12.10 4.49 4.07
N LEU A 59 12.97 3.48 4.03
CA LEU A 59 14.41 3.69 3.81
C LEU A 59 14.70 4.24 2.40
N CYS A 60 14.08 3.69 1.36
CA CYS A 60 14.24 4.21 0.00
C CYS A 60 13.74 5.66 -0.12
N ALA A 61 12.57 5.99 0.46
CA ALA A 61 12.06 7.36 0.47
C ALA A 61 12.91 8.32 1.31
N GLY A 62 13.45 7.88 2.44
CA GLY A 62 14.36 8.66 3.28
C GLY A 62 15.70 8.98 2.58
N ILE A 63 16.25 8.03 1.81
CA ILE A 63 17.46 8.26 0.99
C ILE A 63 17.18 9.31 -0.10
N LEU A 64 16.04 9.23 -0.79
CA LEU A 64 15.66 10.21 -1.81
C LEU A 64 15.41 11.61 -1.22
N ALA A 65 14.76 11.68 -0.05
CA ALA A 65 14.60 12.92 0.70
C ALA A 65 15.97 13.50 1.13
N TYR A 66 16.91 12.68 1.59
CA TYR A 66 18.27 13.12 1.93
C TYR A 66 19.02 13.71 0.73
N PHE A 67 18.94 13.08 -0.46
CA PHE A 67 19.47 13.67 -1.69
C PHE A 67 18.78 14.99 -2.06
N SER A 68 17.48 15.13 -1.78
CA SER A 68 16.74 16.38 -2.02
C SER A 68 17.21 17.54 -1.11
N ILE A 69 17.59 17.24 0.14
CA ILE A 69 18.25 18.20 1.04
C ILE A 69 19.62 18.60 0.50
N LEU A 70 20.45 17.63 0.07
CA LEU A 70 21.77 17.91 -0.51
C LEU A 70 21.71 18.72 -1.81
N ALA A 71 20.63 18.56 -2.58
CA ALA A 71 20.34 19.36 -3.77
C ALA A 71 19.82 20.79 -3.46
N GLY A 72 19.51 21.10 -2.20
CA GLY A 72 18.94 22.39 -1.80
C GLY A 72 17.50 22.62 -2.28
N ILE A 73 16.76 21.55 -2.59
CA ILE A 73 15.40 21.64 -3.14
C ILE A 73 14.45 22.26 -2.11
N ASN A 74 13.92 23.45 -2.44
CA ASN A 74 12.91 24.16 -1.66
C ASN A 74 11.74 24.48 -2.60
N ILE A 75 10.80 23.54 -2.72
CA ILE A 75 9.58 23.66 -3.53
C ILE A 75 8.38 23.67 -2.59
N ASP A 76 7.56 24.71 -2.66
CA ASP A 76 6.24 24.72 -2.02
C ASP A 76 5.21 24.16 -3.02
N GLY A 77 4.76 22.92 -2.79
CA GLY A 77 3.73 22.25 -3.60
C GLY A 77 2.29 22.65 -3.26
N GLY A 78 2.08 23.62 -2.38
CA GLY A 78 0.75 24.14 -2.03
C GLY A 78 0.08 24.89 -3.19
N TYR A 79 -1.26 24.97 -3.13
CA TYR A 79 -2.03 25.94 -3.93
C TYR A 79 -1.96 27.35 -3.31
N PHE A 80 -1.81 27.41 -1.98
CA PHE A 80 -1.54 28.61 -1.20
C PHE A 80 -0.23 28.39 -0.45
N SER A 81 0.69 29.38 -0.46
CA SER A 81 1.98 29.20 0.21
C SER A 81 1.85 29.27 1.73
N GLU A 82 2.50 28.34 2.43
CA GLU A 82 2.58 28.35 3.90
C GLU A 82 3.47 29.48 4.43
N ALA A 83 4.34 30.07 3.60
CA ALA A 83 5.12 31.24 3.98
C ALA A 83 4.27 32.50 4.22
N GLU A 84 3.13 32.63 3.53
CA GLU A 84 2.21 33.75 3.67
C GLU A 84 1.02 33.43 4.59
N GLY A 85 0.37 32.27 4.38
CA GLY A 85 -0.85 31.89 5.08
C GLY A 85 -0.67 30.90 6.24
N GLY A 86 0.55 30.43 6.50
CA GLY A 86 0.88 29.51 7.59
C GLY A 86 -0.04 28.28 7.68
N ALA A 87 -0.48 27.97 8.89
CA ALA A 87 -1.37 26.84 9.15
C ALA A 87 -2.71 26.91 8.41
N LEU A 88 -3.21 28.11 8.06
CA LEU A 88 -4.46 28.26 7.30
C LEU A 88 -4.27 27.92 5.82
N ALA A 89 -3.14 28.31 5.22
CA ALA A 89 -2.78 27.89 3.87
C ALA A 89 -2.63 26.36 3.78
N GLY A 90 -1.87 25.76 4.70
CA GLY A 90 -1.70 24.30 4.72
C GLY A 90 -2.98 23.52 4.99
N LEU A 91 -3.88 24.04 5.83
CA LEU A 91 -5.22 23.48 6.03
C LEU A 91 -6.04 23.53 4.73
N LEU A 92 -6.05 24.66 4.02
CA LEU A 92 -6.76 24.79 2.73
C LEU A 92 -6.16 23.87 1.66
N ASN A 93 -4.83 23.81 1.54
CA ASN A 93 -4.13 22.89 0.64
C ASN A 93 -4.53 21.44 0.91
N GLY A 94 -4.44 21.00 2.18
CA GLY A 94 -4.77 19.63 2.55
C GLY A 94 -6.25 19.30 2.33
N ILE A 95 -7.17 20.23 2.60
CA ILE A 95 -8.59 20.07 2.26
C ILE A 95 -8.76 19.89 0.74
N ILE A 96 -8.08 20.67 -0.09
CA ILE A 96 -8.12 20.51 -1.57
C ILE A 96 -7.59 19.15 -1.99
N PHE A 97 -6.40 18.75 -1.55
CA PHE A 97 -5.78 17.47 -1.93
C PHE A 97 -6.60 16.25 -1.44
N THR A 98 -7.09 16.25 -0.19
CA THR A 98 -7.97 15.18 0.30
C THR A 98 -9.30 15.17 -0.46
N THR A 99 -9.90 16.32 -0.77
CA THR A 99 -11.15 16.39 -1.58
C THR A 99 -10.94 15.86 -2.99
N MET A 100 -9.81 16.17 -3.63
CA MET A 100 -9.45 15.64 -4.95
C MET A 100 -9.26 14.12 -4.91
N ALA A 101 -8.56 13.59 -3.89
CA ALA A 101 -8.38 12.15 -3.72
C ALA A 101 -9.72 11.42 -3.54
N VAL A 102 -10.59 11.92 -2.64
CA VAL A 102 -11.93 11.37 -2.40
C VAL A 102 -12.81 11.46 -3.65
N GLY A 103 -12.80 12.60 -4.35
CA GLY A 103 -13.50 12.79 -5.62
C GLY A 103 -13.04 11.81 -6.70
N SER A 104 -11.73 11.56 -6.81
CA SER A 104 -11.16 10.60 -7.76
C SER A 104 -11.64 9.16 -7.48
N ALA A 105 -11.83 8.77 -6.22
CA ALA A 105 -12.37 7.47 -5.84
C ALA A 105 -13.84 7.30 -6.27
N PHE A 106 -14.67 8.34 -6.10
CA PHE A 106 -16.05 8.34 -6.61
C PHE A 106 -16.11 8.27 -8.15
N VAL A 107 -15.23 9.01 -8.85
CA VAL A 107 -15.12 8.95 -10.32
C VAL A 107 -14.66 7.55 -10.79
N MET A 108 -13.70 6.94 -10.09
CA MET A 108 -13.26 5.57 -10.36
C MET A 108 -14.44 4.60 -10.23
N ILE A 109 -15.19 4.65 -9.12
CA ILE A 109 -16.37 3.79 -8.86
C ILE A 109 -17.47 4.00 -9.92
N TYR A 110 -17.71 5.23 -10.37
CA TYR A 110 -18.61 5.50 -11.49
C TYR A 110 -18.16 4.79 -12.77
N PHE A 111 -16.86 4.81 -13.09
CA PHE A 111 -16.34 4.06 -14.23
C PHE A 111 -16.44 2.55 -14.05
N VAL A 112 -16.23 2.00 -12.84
CA VAL A 112 -16.44 0.55 -12.57
C VAL A 112 -17.89 0.16 -12.86
N LYS A 113 -18.86 0.87 -12.27
CA LYS A 113 -20.29 0.59 -12.43
C LYS A 113 -20.80 0.79 -13.88
N LYS A 114 -20.05 1.49 -14.74
CA LYS A 114 -20.41 1.75 -16.14
C LYS A 114 -19.67 0.88 -17.17
N LYS A 115 -18.49 0.33 -16.83
CA LYS A 115 -17.62 -0.41 -17.76
C LYS A 115 -17.11 -1.76 -17.23
N GLY A 116 -17.57 -2.19 -16.05
CA GLY A 116 -17.10 -3.38 -15.36
C GLY A 116 -15.68 -3.23 -14.80
N ILE A 117 -15.25 -4.21 -14.00
CA ILE A 117 -13.96 -4.15 -13.28
C ILE A 117 -12.72 -4.14 -14.21
N GLY A 118 -12.90 -4.50 -15.48
CA GLY A 118 -11.85 -4.42 -16.50
C GLY A 118 -11.26 -3.02 -16.70
N ILE A 119 -12.01 -1.95 -16.40
CA ILE A 119 -11.53 -0.57 -16.53
C ILE A 119 -10.34 -0.25 -15.59
N LEU A 120 -10.26 -0.91 -14.43
CA LEU A 120 -9.17 -0.72 -13.46
C LEU A 120 -7.81 -1.12 -14.05
N LYS A 121 -7.77 -2.12 -14.94
CA LYS A 121 -6.51 -2.55 -15.60
C LYS A 121 -5.89 -1.39 -16.40
N TYR A 122 -6.72 -0.62 -17.11
CA TYR A 122 -6.26 0.54 -17.88
C TYR A 122 -5.92 1.73 -16.98
N VAL A 123 -6.73 2.00 -15.94
CA VAL A 123 -6.47 3.08 -14.98
C VAL A 123 -5.17 2.84 -14.22
N PHE A 124 -5.03 1.69 -13.55
CA PHE A 124 -3.82 1.34 -12.82
C PHE A 124 -2.60 1.20 -13.75
N GLY A 125 -2.77 0.69 -14.96
CA GLY A 125 -1.67 0.59 -15.93
C GLY A 125 -1.16 1.94 -16.41
N PHE A 126 -2.07 2.86 -16.76
CA PHE A 126 -1.70 4.23 -17.07
C PHE A 126 -1.03 4.92 -15.87
N SER A 127 -1.63 4.81 -14.67
CA SER A 127 -1.05 5.36 -13.44
C SER A 127 0.34 4.80 -13.17
N ILE A 128 0.55 3.48 -13.17
CA ILE A 128 1.86 2.88 -12.91
C ILE A 128 2.90 3.37 -13.93
N GLY A 129 2.60 3.33 -15.23
CA GLY A 129 3.55 3.78 -16.25
C GLY A 129 3.91 5.27 -16.14
N PHE A 130 2.90 6.12 -15.99
CA PHE A 130 3.05 7.58 -15.90
C PHE A 130 3.78 8.00 -14.61
N ILE A 131 3.33 7.49 -13.46
CA ILE A 131 3.89 7.82 -12.15
C ILE A 131 5.35 7.33 -12.07
N THR A 132 5.64 6.12 -12.54
CA THR A 132 7.01 5.58 -12.61
C THR A 132 7.90 6.51 -13.41
N PHE A 133 7.50 6.92 -14.62
CA PHE A 133 8.33 7.76 -15.48
C PHE A 133 8.67 9.11 -14.83
N PHE A 134 7.65 9.88 -14.44
CA PHE A 134 7.86 11.24 -13.93
C PHE A 134 8.54 11.27 -12.56
N GLN A 135 8.21 10.37 -11.64
CA GLN A 135 8.86 10.34 -10.32
C GLN A 135 10.30 9.80 -10.39
N THR A 136 10.57 8.82 -11.26
CA THR A 136 11.94 8.34 -11.46
C THR A 136 12.81 9.42 -12.10
N TRP A 137 12.27 10.18 -13.07
CA TRP A 137 12.99 11.32 -13.66
C TRP A 137 13.29 12.40 -12.62
N PHE A 138 12.28 12.87 -11.87
CA PHE A 138 12.45 13.88 -10.82
C PHE A 138 13.57 13.51 -9.82
N PHE A 139 13.59 12.28 -9.32
CA PHE A 139 14.63 11.85 -8.39
C PHE A 139 15.98 11.56 -9.04
N ALA A 140 16.01 11.14 -10.31
CA ALA A 140 17.25 10.96 -11.04
C ALA A 140 17.91 12.30 -11.39
N GLU A 141 17.12 13.34 -11.70
CA GLU A 141 17.59 14.72 -11.88
C GLU A 141 18.21 15.27 -10.58
N ILE A 142 17.54 15.09 -9.43
CA ILE A 142 18.08 15.44 -8.10
C ILE A 142 19.41 14.73 -7.83
N ILE A 143 19.51 13.43 -8.11
CA ILE A 143 20.75 12.65 -7.91
C ILE A 143 21.86 13.13 -8.87
N MET A 144 21.53 13.41 -10.13
CA MET A 144 22.47 13.96 -11.12
C MET A 144 23.00 15.33 -10.68
N LEU A 145 22.12 16.23 -10.22
CA LEU A 145 22.48 17.55 -9.71
C LEU A 145 23.44 17.43 -8.52
N VAL A 146 23.16 16.56 -7.55
CA VAL A 146 24.06 16.32 -6.40
C VAL A 146 25.43 15.78 -6.85
N ILE A 147 25.45 14.84 -7.81
CA ILE A 147 26.71 14.26 -8.33
C ILE A 147 27.55 15.32 -9.06
N PHE A 148 26.94 16.16 -9.89
CA PHE A 148 27.67 17.16 -10.68
C PHE A 148 28.13 18.35 -9.81
N ASN A 149 27.41 18.70 -8.75
CA ASN A 149 27.82 19.69 -7.75
C ASN A 149 29.06 19.27 -6.93
N LEU A 150 29.53 18.01 -7.02
CA LEU A 150 30.82 17.58 -6.45
C LEU A 150 32.03 18.11 -7.24
N PHE A 151 31.82 18.67 -8.43
CA PHE A 151 32.87 19.14 -9.33
C PHE A 151 32.72 20.64 -9.62
N PRO A 152 33.83 21.38 -9.83
CA PRO A 152 33.76 22.79 -10.18
C PRO A 152 33.15 22.98 -11.57
N TYR A 153 32.27 23.98 -11.70
CA TYR A 153 31.60 24.31 -12.95
C TYR A 153 32.60 24.60 -14.08
N THR A 154 32.42 23.93 -15.21
CA THR A 154 33.12 24.20 -16.48
C THR A 154 32.16 23.95 -17.65
N GLU A 155 32.38 24.62 -18.79
CA GLU A 155 31.52 24.48 -19.98
C GLU A 155 31.47 23.02 -20.47
N ASN A 156 32.61 22.33 -20.44
CA ASN A 156 32.70 20.89 -20.77
C ASN A 156 31.87 20.03 -19.82
N LEU A 157 31.86 20.33 -18.51
CA LEU A 157 31.06 19.60 -17.53
C LEU A 157 29.55 19.83 -17.75
N GLN A 158 29.14 21.06 -18.08
CA GLN A 158 27.74 21.36 -18.43
C GLN A 158 27.30 20.65 -19.71
N LEU A 159 28.17 20.55 -20.71
CA LEU A 159 27.91 19.78 -21.93
C LEU A 159 27.75 18.28 -21.62
N ILE A 160 28.59 17.73 -20.74
CA ILE A 160 28.47 16.34 -20.28
C ILE A 160 27.17 16.12 -19.49
N TYR A 161 26.77 17.06 -18.62
CA TYR A 161 25.50 17.02 -17.89
C TYR A 161 24.31 16.94 -18.86
N ASN A 162 24.25 17.88 -19.81
CA ASN A 162 23.16 17.97 -20.78
C ASN A 162 23.04 16.69 -21.65
N ILE A 163 24.17 16.11 -22.07
CA ILE A 163 24.17 14.84 -22.82
C ILE A 163 23.73 13.67 -21.93
N SER A 164 24.22 13.61 -20.68
CA SER A 164 23.87 12.53 -19.76
C SER A 164 22.38 12.53 -19.41
N ASP A 165 21.77 13.70 -19.20
CA ASP A 165 20.34 13.80 -18.94
C ASP A 165 19.50 13.46 -20.19
N TYR A 166 19.57 14.30 -21.23
CA TYR A 166 18.66 14.19 -22.39
C TYR A 166 18.90 12.95 -23.26
N ALA A 167 20.15 12.51 -23.45
CA ALA A 167 20.47 11.43 -24.38
C ALA A 167 20.62 10.04 -23.72
N ILE A 168 20.81 9.98 -22.39
CA ILE A 168 21.00 8.71 -21.67
C ILE A 168 19.94 8.51 -20.59
N LEU A 169 19.74 9.47 -19.69
CA LEU A 169 18.88 9.33 -18.52
C LEU A 169 17.40 9.21 -18.90
N VAL A 170 16.86 10.21 -19.60
CA VAL A 170 15.43 10.24 -19.97
C VAL A 170 15.02 9.03 -20.84
N PRO A 171 15.79 8.62 -21.88
CA PRO A 171 15.50 7.40 -22.63
C PRO A 171 15.57 6.13 -21.78
N SER A 172 16.55 6.02 -20.87
CA SER A 172 16.68 4.85 -19.97
C SER A 172 15.49 4.74 -19.01
N ILE A 173 15.00 5.86 -18.48
CA ILE A 173 13.84 5.93 -17.59
C ILE A 173 12.55 5.62 -18.36
N ALA A 174 12.42 6.04 -19.62
CA ALA A 174 11.30 5.63 -20.48
C ALA A 174 11.28 4.11 -20.71
N VAL A 175 12.42 3.51 -21.06
CA VAL A 175 12.55 2.05 -21.26
C VAL A 175 12.27 1.29 -19.95
N LEU A 176 12.79 1.75 -18.81
CA LEU A 176 12.51 1.17 -17.49
C LEU A 176 11.02 1.22 -17.17
N SER A 177 10.37 2.37 -17.38
CA SER A 177 8.94 2.56 -17.06
C SER A 177 8.04 1.65 -17.90
N ILE A 178 8.35 1.51 -19.20
CA ILE A 178 7.66 0.57 -20.10
C ILE A 178 7.90 -0.88 -19.67
N LEU A 179 9.14 -1.24 -19.26
CA LEU A 179 9.46 -2.58 -18.77
C LEU A 179 8.75 -2.93 -17.45
N LEU A 180 8.70 -2.01 -16.48
CA LEU A 180 7.99 -2.23 -15.22
C LEU A 180 6.47 -2.33 -15.45
N LEU A 181 5.90 -1.48 -16.32
CA LEU A 181 4.49 -1.57 -16.73
C LEU A 181 4.17 -2.92 -17.39
N TYR A 182 4.97 -3.35 -18.37
CA TYR A 182 4.81 -4.65 -19.04
C TYR A 182 4.93 -5.81 -18.05
N LYS A 183 5.96 -5.80 -17.18
CA LYS A 183 6.15 -6.84 -16.17
C LYS A 183 5.02 -6.87 -15.14
N TYR A 184 4.40 -5.75 -14.81
CA TYR A 184 3.27 -5.70 -13.88
C TYR A 184 2.05 -6.50 -14.38
N PHE A 185 1.73 -6.43 -15.68
CA PHE A 185 0.59 -7.16 -16.23
C PHE A 185 0.91 -8.58 -16.72
N THR A 186 2.13 -8.85 -17.16
CA THR A 186 2.50 -10.15 -17.79
C THR A 186 3.20 -11.14 -16.83
N THR A 187 3.47 -10.77 -15.57
CA THR A 187 4.25 -11.62 -14.65
C THR A 187 3.42 -12.25 -13.52
N GLU A 188 3.28 -13.58 -13.52
CA GLU A 188 2.67 -14.35 -12.42
C GLU A 188 3.54 -14.44 -11.14
N LYS A 189 4.83 -14.07 -11.22
CA LYS A 189 5.74 -14.14 -10.07
C LYS A 189 5.50 -12.97 -9.10
N ILE A 190 4.80 -13.23 -8.00
CA ILE A 190 4.45 -12.23 -6.96
C ILE A 190 5.65 -11.36 -6.50
N ARG A 191 6.86 -11.91 -6.42
CA ARG A 191 8.09 -11.15 -6.07
C ARG A 191 8.33 -9.94 -7.00
N VAL A 192 8.00 -10.07 -8.28
CA VAL A 192 8.17 -9.00 -9.28
C VAL A 192 7.08 -7.94 -9.12
N LYS A 193 5.83 -8.34 -8.88
CA LYS A 193 4.73 -7.39 -8.59
C LYS A 193 4.98 -6.62 -7.30
N ASN A 194 5.39 -7.30 -6.23
CA ASN A 194 5.79 -6.70 -4.97
C ASN A 194 6.92 -5.67 -5.16
N PHE A 195 7.93 -5.97 -5.98
CA PHE A 195 9.00 -5.02 -6.30
C PHE A 195 8.47 -3.76 -7.02
N ILE A 196 7.63 -3.93 -8.06
CA ILE A 196 7.04 -2.81 -8.82
C ILE A 196 6.15 -1.95 -7.92
N ILE A 197 5.29 -2.56 -7.10
CA ILE A 197 4.39 -1.85 -6.19
C ILE A 197 5.20 -1.10 -5.13
N LEU A 198 6.24 -1.72 -4.56
CA LEU A 198 7.15 -1.09 -3.61
C LEU A 198 7.86 0.12 -4.22
N TYR A 199 8.34 0.00 -5.46
CA TYR A 199 9.01 1.06 -6.22
C TYR A 199 8.11 2.29 -6.39
N VAL A 200 6.90 2.10 -6.93
CA VAL A 200 5.92 3.19 -7.10
C VAL A 200 5.47 3.76 -5.74
N SER A 201 5.35 2.93 -4.70
CA SER A 201 4.98 3.37 -3.36
C SER A 201 6.01 4.33 -2.77
N PHE A 202 7.30 3.95 -2.75
CA PHE A 202 8.32 4.79 -2.12
C PHE A 202 8.59 6.06 -2.92
N LEU A 203 8.54 5.99 -4.27
CA LEU A 203 8.67 7.18 -5.12
C LEU A 203 7.51 8.18 -4.86
N THR A 204 6.28 7.67 -4.74
CA THR A 204 5.10 8.51 -4.47
C THR A 204 5.14 9.12 -3.07
N GLY A 205 5.57 8.36 -2.06
CA GLY A 205 5.77 8.90 -0.73
C GLY A 205 6.90 9.93 -0.67
N ALA A 206 8.06 9.62 -1.26
CA ALA A 206 9.21 10.51 -1.30
C ALA A 206 8.87 11.85 -1.97
N ILE A 207 8.23 11.85 -3.14
CA ILE A 207 7.93 13.10 -3.85
C ILE A 207 6.92 13.97 -3.07
N LEU A 208 5.92 13.35 -2.44
CA LEU A 208 4.96 14.07 -1.60
C LEU A 208 5.64 14.66 -0.36
N GLY A 209 6.52 13.91 0.32
CA GLY A 209 7.22 14.40 1.51
C GLY A 209 8.37 15.38 1.25
N VAL A 210 8.86 15.47 0.00
CA VAL A 210 9.84 16.47 -0.45
C VAL A 210 9.18 17.78 -0.90
N ILE A 211 7.97 17.71 -1.48
CA ILE A 211 7.29 18.85 -2.11
C ILE A 211 6.21 19.50 -1.21
N MET A 212 5.63 18.78 -0.24
CA MET A 212 4.57 19.31 0.61
C MET A 212 5.12 19.90 1.92
N PRO A 213 4.88 21.18 2.23
CA PRO A 213 5.31 21.77 3.50
C PRO A 213 4.52 21.21 4.71
N LEU A 214 4.89 21.65 5.92
CA LEU A 214 4.46 21.03 7.18
C LEU A 214 2.94 20.94 7.35
N TRP A 215 2.22 22.04 7.25
CA TRP A 215 0.79 22.06 7.57
C TRP A 215 -0.05 21.36 6.50
N THR A 216 0.36 21.44 5.23
CA THR A 216 -0.19 20.68 4.10
C THR A 216 0.03 19.18 4.31
N THR A 217 1.26 18.75 4.63
CA THR A 217 1.60 17.35 4.93
C THR A 217 0.76 16.80 6.07
N LEU A 218 0.70 17.50 7.21
CA LEU A 218 -0.12 17.09 8.35
C LEU A 218 -1.60 16.98 7.98
N THR A 219 -2.14 17.97 7.26
CA THR A 219 -3.56 17.99 6.88
C THR A 219 -3.91 16.87 5.89
N ILE A 220 -3.07 16.59 4.89
CA ILE A 220 -3.27 15.47 3.95
C ILE A 220 -3.29 14.14 4.71
N LEU A 221 -2.29 13.90 5.56
CA LEU A 221 -2.13 12.63 6.28
C LEU A 221 -3.26 12.40 7.30
N ILE A 222 -3.68 13.44 8.02
CA ILE A 222 -4.82 13.40 8.93
C ILE A 222 -6.13 13.21 8.15
N GLY A 223 -6.35 13.99 7.08
CA GLY A 223 -7.56 13.95 6.27
C GLY A 223 -7.80 12.60 5.60
N ILE A 224 -6.75 11.99 5.05
CA ILE A 224 -6.83 10.66 4.42
C ILE A 224 -6.98 9.55 5.48
N SER A 225 -6.35 9.69 6.66
CA SER A 225 -6.56 8.76 7.78
C SER A 225 -8.00 8.80 8.32
N LEU A 226 -8.58 9.99 8.46
CA LEU A 226 -9.98 10.15 8.85
C LEU A 226 -10.93 9.63 7.77
N TRP A 227 -10.56 9.76 6.49
CA TRP A 227 -11.33 9.16 5.38
C TRP A 227 -11.27 7.63 5.37
N ASP A 228 -10.12 7.00 5.60
CA ASP A 228 -9.99 5.53 5.72
C ASP A 228 -10.86 5.00 6.88
N LEU A 229 -10.74 5.63 8.06
CA LEU A 229 -11.58 5.35 9.22
C LEU A 229 -13.08 5.46 8.90
N PHE A 230 -13.49 6.52 8.19
CA PHE A 230 -14.88 6.71 7.78
C PHE A 230 -15.32 5.68 6.73
N ALA A 231 -14.54 5.44 5.68
CA ALA A 231 -14.87 4.54 4.58
C ALA A 231 -14.99 3.08 5.01
N VAL A 232 -14.24 2.66 6.03
CA VAL A 232 -14.31 1.33 6.65
C VAL A 232 -15.45 1.20 7.65
N LEU A 233 -15.67 2.19 8.53
CA LEU A 233 -16.73 2.10 9.55
C LEU A 233 -18.13 2.41 9.02
N TYR A 234 -18.27 3.19 7.94
CA TYR A 234 -19.56 3.60 7.43
C TYR A 234 -20.25 2.46 6.65
N LYS A 235 -21.42 2.02 7.15
CA LYS A 235 -22.17 0.84 6.68
C LYS A 235 -22.59 0.83 5.18
N LYS A 236 -22.39 1.92 4.45
CA LYS A 236 -22.64 2.06 2.99
C LYS A 236 -21.40 2.59 2.21
N GLY A 237 -20.21 2.50 2.81
CA GLY A 237 -18.98 3.10 2.30
C GLY A 237 -18.57 2.62 0.90
N PRO A 238 -17.74 3.41 0.17
CA PRO A 238 -17.42 3.11 -1.23
C PRO A 238 -16.63 1.79 -1.37
N ILE A 239 -15.72 1.53 -0.43
CA ILE A 239 -14.96 0.28 -0.34
C ILE A 239 -15.89 -0.91 -0.09
N LYS A 240 -16.86 -0.77 0.83
CA LYS A 240 -17.87 -1.82 1.07
C LYS A 240 -18.65 -2.13 -0.21
N GLN A 241 -19.08 -1.12 -0.96
CA GLN A 241 -19.78 -1.35 -2.25
C GLN A 241 -18.89 -2.04 -3.31
N MET A 242 -17.57 -1.87 -3.28
CA MET A 242 -16.65 -2.59 -4.17
C MET A 242 -16.43 -4.04 -3.72
N ILE A 243 -16.43 -4.30 -2.41
CA ILE A 243 -16.39 -5.66 -1.84
C ILE A 243 -17.70 -6.38 -2.12
N ASP A 244 -18.84 -5.73 -1.83
CA ASP A 244 -20.19 -6.27 -2.07
C ASP A 244 -20.32 -6.69 -3.54
N LEU A 245 -20.03 -5.80 -4.50
CA LEU A 245 -20.04 -6.14 -5.94
C LEU A 245 -19.06 -7.26 -6.30
N ALA A 246 -17.84 -7.26 -5.76
CA ALA A 246 -16.87 -8.33 -6.04
C ALA A 246 -17.32 -9.69 -5.50
N SER A 247 -18.12 -9.71 -4.42
CA SER A 247 -18.77 -10.92 -3.88
C SER A 247 -20.14 -11.24 -4.48
N GLU A 248 -20.65 -10.40 -5.39
CA GLU A 248 -21.80 -10.66 -6.25
C GLU A 248 -21.34 -11.16 -7.64
N ASP A 249 -20.22 -10.62 -8.18
CA ASP A 249 -19.53 -11.10 -9.40
C ASP A 249 -18.81 -12.44 -9.19
N GLN A 250 -18.56 -12.85 -7.94
CA GLN A 250 -18.07 -14.19 -7.59
C GLN A 250 -19.23 -15.06 -7.13
N GLU A 251 -19.50 -16.14 -7.89
CA GLU A 251 -20.32 -17.27 -7.49
C GLU A 251 -19.63 -18.01 -6.32
N MET A 252 -19.63 -17.41 -5.13
CA MET A 252 -19.17 -18.04 -3.89
C MET A 252 -20.23 -19.07 -3.49
N ASP A 253 -20.02 -20.27 -4.04
CA ASP A 253 -20.80 -21.51 -3.94
C ASP A 253 -21.51 -21.67 -2.59
N GLU A 254 -22.79 -22.06 -2.58
CA GLU A 254 -23.56 -22.14 -1.34
C GLU A 254 -22.98 -23.23 -0.41
N ASP A 255 -22.48 -24.32 -1.00
CA ASP A 255 -21.65 -25.34 -0.34
C ASP A 255 -20.43 -24.76 0.40
N LEU A 256 -19.74 -23.76 -0.18
CA LEU A 256 -18.61 -23.09 0.48
C LEU A 256 -19.07 -22.29 1.70
N ARG A 257 -20.23 -21.64 1.61
CA ARG A 257 -20.79 -20.83 2.70
C ARG A 257 -21.18 -21.71 3.89
N GLU A 258 -21.88 -22.81 3.66
CA GLU A 258 -22.26 -23.75 4.72
C GLU A 258 -21.03 -24.38 5.39
N LYS A 259 -20.01 -24.83 4.62
CA LYS A 259 -18.75 -25.36 5.19
C LYS A 259 -18.00 -24.36 6.07
N ILE A 260 -18.12 -23.06 5.79
CA ILE A 260 -17.51 -21.99 6.59
C ILE A 260 -18.32 -21.72 7.86
N GLU A 261 -19.66 -21.73 7.80
CA GLU A 261 -20.50 -21.56 9.00
C GLU A 261 -20.46 -22.80 9.93
N ASN A 262 -20.33 -24.00 9.36
CA ASN A 262 -20.10 -25.25 10.09
C ASN A 262 -18.66 -25.38 10.65
N GLY A 263 -17.74 -24.49 10.25
CA GLY A 263 -16.36 -24.42 10.77
C GLY A 263 -15.39 -25.49 10.25
N GLU A 264 -15.78 -26.22 9.21
CA GLU A 264 -14.96 -27.24 8.52
C GLU A 264 -13.87 -26.60 7.65
N VAL A 265 -14.13 -25.38 7.16
CA VAL A 265 -13.20 -24.54 6.40
C VAL A 265 -12.64 -23.43 7.28
N GLU A 266 -11.34 -23.14 7.15
CA GLU A 266 -10.71 -21.98 7.79
C GLU A 266 -9.92 -21.16 6.77
N TYR A 267 -10.28 -19.88 6.60
CA TYR A 267 -9.61 -18.97 5.66
C TYR A 267 -8.12 -18.79 5.99
N ASP A 268 -7.25 -18.86 4.98
CA ASP A 268 -5.81 -18.53 5.13
C ASP A 268 -5.59 -17.06 5.51
N THR A 269 -5.51 -16.77 6.81
CA THR A 269 -5.13 -15.44 7.35
C THR A 269 -3.62 -15.24 7.51
N SER A 270 -2.80 -16.15 6.95
CA SER A 270 -1.34 -16.01 6.95
C SER A 270 -0.85 -15.03 5.88
N LYS A 271 -1.62 -14.84 4.80
CA LYS A 271 -1.38 -13.83 3.75
C LYS A 271 -1.90 -12.47 4.21
N LEU A 272 -1.07 -11.44 4.03
CA LEU A 272 -1.39 -10.04 4.25
C LEU A 272 -1.20 -9.30 2.91
N GLU A 273 -2.21 -8.53 2.52
CA GLU A 273 -2.12 -7.56 1.43
C GLU A 273 -2.06 -6.14 2.03
N ILE A 274 -1.07 -5.36 1.60
CA ILE A 274 -0.87 -3.95 2.00
C ILE A 274 -1.12 -3.08 0.77
N GLY A 275 -1.85 -1.97 0.94
CA GLY A 275 -2.14 -1.04 -0.16
C GLY A 275 -0.90 -0.28 -0.63
N ILE A 276 -0.83 -0.02 -1.94
CA ILE A 276 0.14 0.94 -2.52
C ILE A 276 0.03 2.32 -1.87
N GLY A 277 -1.19 2.74 -1.51
CA GLY A 277 -1.45 3.97 -0.76
C GLY A 277 -0.82 3.94 0.63
N ASP A 278 -1.02 2.87 1.39
CA ASP A 278 -0.48 2.71 2.76
C ASP A 278 1.04 2.91 2.78
N LEU A 279 1.75 2.18 1.90
CA LEU A 279 3.21 2.28 1.77
C LEU A 279 3.66 3.67 1.29
N ALA A 280 2.89 4.33 0.43
CA ALA A 280 3.16 5.70 -0.01
C ALA A 280 2.97 6.71 1.13
N PHE A 281 1.93 6.62 1.96
CA PHE A 281 1.73 7.54 3.09
C PHE A 281 2.72 7.29 4.24
N TYR A 282 3.14 6.04 4.47
CA TYR A 282 4.23 5.72 5.41
C TYR A 282 5.58 6.32 4.94
N SER A 283 5.85 6.22 3.65
CA SER A 283 7.01 6.85 3.02
C SER A 283 6.93 8.38 3.03
N MET A 284 5.75 8.97 2.79
CA MET A 284 5.49 10.41 2.82
C MET A 284 5.74 11.00 4.20
N LEU A 285 5.14 10.45 5.25
CA LEU A 285 5.32 10.92 6.62
C LEU A 285 6.79 10.86 7.04
N THR A 286 7.53 9.86 6.60
CA THR A 286 8.94 9.70 6.99
C THR A 286 9.90 10.57 6.17
N SER A 287 9.67 10.73 4.87
CA SER A 287 10.44 11.68 4.03
C SER A 287 10.19 13.13 4.46
N ALA A 288 8.93 13.50 4.72
CA ALA A 288 8.58 14.81 5.27
C ALA A 288 9.21 15.06 6.65
N ALA A 289 9.23 14.05 7.53
CA ALA A 289 9.91 14.16 8.82
C ALA A 289 11.41 14.47 8.66
N LEU A 290 12.10 13.88 7.68
CA LEU A 290 13.49 14.20 7.39
C LEU A 290 13.64 15.63 6.81
N ILE A 291 12.82 15.99 5.83
CA ILE A 291 12.86 17.29 5.13
C ILE A 291 12.60 18.44 6.12
N ILE A 292 11.49 18.39 6.86
CA ILE A 292 11.02 19.47 7.73
C ILE A 292 11.93 19.65 8.95
N THR A 293 12.43 18.54 9.54
CA THR A 293 13.24 18.61 10.77
C THR A 293 14.75 18.61 10.52
N SER A 294 15.18 18.35 9.28
CA SER A 294 16.59 18.11 8.88
C SER A 294 17.31 17.05 9.73
N ASN A 295 16.57 16.14 10.38
CA ASN A 295 17.10 15.25 11.42
C ASN A 295 16.79 13.76 11.15
N ILE A 296 17.84 13.00 10.85
CA ILE A 296 17.79 11.54 10.57
C ILE A 296 17.31 10.74 11.80
N ILE A 297 17.56 11.20 13.02
CA ILE A 297 17.11 10.51 14.24
C ILE A 297 15.59 10.60 14.35
N ILE A 298 15.00 11.76 14.06
CA ILE A 298 13.54 11.95 14.07
C ILE A 298 12.90 11.10 12.97
N MET A 299 13.49 11.07 11.76
CA MET A 299 13.07 10.17 10.68
C MET A 299 13.02 8.69 11.12
N ILE A 300 14.06 8.20 11.82
CA ILE A 300 14.12 6.82 12.32
C ILE A 300 13.06 6.56 13.40
N LEU A 301 12.84 7.50 14.32
CA LEU A 301 11.80 7.38 15.36
C LEU A 301 10.39 7.32 14.73
N VAL A 302 10.13 8.14 13.71
CA VAL A 302 8.87 8.11 12.94
C VAL A 302 8.69 6.78 12.20
N ALA A 303 9.74 6.24 11.59
CA ALA A 303 9.70 4.91 10.95
C ALA A 303 9.32 3.80 11.95
N ILE A 304 9.93 3.81 13.14
CA ILE A 304 9.64 2.86 14.23
C ILE A 304 8.18 3.01 14.71
N ALA A 305 7.70 4.24 14.88
CA ALA A 305 6.32 4.55 15.25
C ALA A 305 5.29 4.01 14.24
N ILE A 306 5.54 4.17 12.94
CA ILE A 306 4.69 3.65 11.86
C ILE A 306 4.64 2.11 11.88
N ILE A 307 5.78 1.45 12.09
CA ILE A 307 5.85 -0.02 12.17
C ILE A 307 5.06 -0.53 13.39
N ILE A 308 5.23 0.09 14.56
CA ILE A 308 4.49 -0.25 15.79
C ILE A 308 2.99 -0.05 15.59
N GLY A 309 2.57 1.11 15.05
CA GLY A 309 1.16 1.40 14.77
C GLY A 309 0.53 0.40 13.79
N THR A 310 1.27 0.03 12.73
CA THR A 310 0.81 -1.00 11.77
C THR A 310 0.70 -2.37 12.44
N GLY A 311 1.62 -2.71 13.35
CA GLY A 311 1.55 -3.92 14.17
C GLY A 311 0.31 -3.96 15.08
N ILE A 312 -0.07 -2.81 15.67
CA ILE A 312 -1.29 -2.67 16.46
C ILE A 312 -2.53 -2.88 15.58
N THR A 313 -2.60 -2.27 14.40
CA THR A 313 -3.68 -2.48 13.42
C THR A 313 -3.82 -3.96 13.03
N ILE A 314 -2.71 -4.61 12.67
CA ILE A 314 -2.67 -6.03 12.28
C ILE A 314 -3.05 -6.97 13.43
N GLN A 315 -2.72 -6.62 14.68
CA GLN A 315 -3.13 -7.39 15.87
C GLN A 315 -4.62 -7.17 16.18
N GLY A 316 -5.14 -5.95 15.98
CA GLY A 316 -6.57 -5.64 16.11
C GLY A 316 -7.43 -6.42 15.11
N LEU A 317 -6.91 -6.70 13.90
CA LEU A 317 -7.56 -7.51 12.87
C LEU A 317 -7.72 -9.00 13.28
N LYS A 318 -7.17 -9.44 14.43
CA LYS A 318 -7.51 -10.75 15.04
C LYS A 318 -8.82 -10.72 15.85
N ARG A 319 -9.36 -9.54 16.16
CA ARG A 319 -10.59 -9.37 16.96
C ARG A 319 -11.76 -8.84 16.13
N ASN A 320 -11.49 -7.94 15.17
CA ASN A 320 -12.51 -7.32 14.32
C ASN A 320 -12.35 -7.79 12.87
N LYS A 321 -13.45 -8.12 12.18
CA LYS A 321 -13.43 -8.64 10.80
C LYS A 321 -12.83 -7.66 9.77
N ILE A 322 -12.87 -6.35 10.03
CA ILE A 322 -12.28 -5.29 9.22
C ILE A 322 -11.74 -4.19 10.16
N LEU A 323 -10.59 -3.59 9.83
CA LEU A 323 -10.06 -2.36 10.43
C LEU A 323 -9.43 -1.48 9.34
N PRO A 324 -9.46 -0.14 9.50
CA PRO A 324 -8.73 0.78 8.62
C PRO A 324 -7.22 0.61 8.79
N GLY A 325 -6.47 0.68 7.68
CA GLY A 325 -5.05 0.36 7.65
C GLY A 325 -4.17 1.49 8.20
N LEU A 326 -4.50 2.73 7.81
CA LEU A 326 -3.68 3.93 8.01
C LEU A 326 -3.70 4.55 9.42
N PRO A 327 -4.86 4.72 10.11
CA PRO A 327 -4.99 5.77 11.12
C PRO A 327 -4.02 5.62 12.30
N ILE A 328 -3.89 4.42 12.86
CA ILE A 328 -3.06 4.17 14.04
C ILE A 328 -1.58 4.45 13.72
N SER A 329 -1.12 3.99 12.56
CA SER A 329 0.26 4.19 12.07
C SER A 329 0.58 5.67 11.83
N ILE A 330 -0.33 6.40 11.18
CA ILE A 330 -0.13 7.79 10.80
C ILE A 330 -0.24 8.72 12.02
N PHE A 331 -1.26 8.58 12.87
CA PHE A 331 -1.38 9.41 14.07
C PHE A 331 -0.22 9.18 15.06
N LEU A 332 0.24 7.94 15.22
CA LEU A 332 1.40 7.63 16.07
C LEU A 332 2.70 8.22 15.49
N GLY A 333 2.92 8.08 14.18
CA GLY A 333 4.07 8.68 13.50
C GLY A 333 4.10 10.21 13.57
N ILE A 334 2.95 10.87 13.36
CA ILE A 334 2.82 12.34 13.50
C ILE A 334 3.11 12.79 14.94
N ALA A 335 2.55 12.09 15.94
CA ALA A 335 2.81 12.40 17.34
C ALA A 335 4.31 12.25 17.68
N THR A 336 4.95 11.17 17.24
CA THR A 336 6.40 10.96 17.41
C THR A 336 7.22 12.04 16.71
N MET A 337 6.85 12.45 15.50
CA MET A 337 7.54 13.52 14.76
C MET A 337 7.51 14.84 15.55
N LEU A 338 6.30 15.30 15.91
CA LEU A 338 6.12 16.60 16.58
C LEU A 338 6.72 16.63 17.98
N ILE A 339 6.58 15.55 18.76
CA ILE A 339 7.17 15.46 20.10
C ILE A 339 8.69 15.42 20.03
N SER A 340 9.28 14.60 19.15
CA SER A 340 10.74 14.50 19.02
C SER A 340 11.36 15.79 18.49
N TRP A 341 10.68 16.49 17.58
CA TRP A 341 11.12 17.78 17.05
C TRP A 341 11.02 18.91 18.08
N GLY A 342 9.92 18.97 18.84
CA GLY A 342 9.79 19.92 19.96
C GLY A 342 10.82 19.70 21.06
N ILE A 343 11.15 18.44 21.37
CA ILE A 343 12.24 18.08 22.30
C ILE A 343 13.60 18.52 21.72
N TRP A 344 13.86 18.28 20.43
CA TRP A 344 15.12 18.69 19.79
C TRP A 344 15.32 20.21 19.83
N ILE A 345 14.29 20.99 19.47
CA ILE A 345 14.31 22.47 19.53
C ILE A 345 14.47 23.01 20.97
N PHE A 346 14.11 22.23 21.99
CA PHE A 346 14.29 22.62 23.39
C PHE A 346 15.67 22.25 23.98
N LEU A 347 16.41 21.35 23.32
CA LEU A 347 17.70 20.82 23.81
C LEU A 347 18.92 21.38 23.06
N VAL A 348 18.72 22.09 21.94
CA VAL A 348 19.77 22.58 21.02
C VAL A 348 19.52 24.03 20.65
#